data_AF-A0A931TRE7-F1
#
_entry.id   AF-A0A931TRE7-F1
#
_cell.length_a   1.000
_cell.length_b   1.000
_cell.length_c   1.000
_cell.angle_alpha   90.00
_cell.angle_beta   90.00
_cell.angle_gamma   90.00
#
_symmetry.space_group_name_H-M   'P 1'
#
loop_
_entity.id
_entity.type
_entity.pdbx_description
1 polymer ?
#
loop_
_entity_poly.entity_id
_entity_poly.type
_entity_poly.pdbx_seq_one_letter_code
_entity_poly.pdbx_strand_id
1 'polypeptide(L)'
;MHKKTVLLDEVDVNELPVELVLENLKGQKYSHKIEKIDLDKVEIGRQIIFDGKAKKGKRISPFFVCTDCHNTVKETELLKETSPEKRLEYAQKNNLPFLQGSTFWGIYNRTSFYNDDYIKKYKDIIKNAKDSLSNAIQVCGKYCSSGRYLNTWELEAVLHYFKKNELKIKDLSLDKKEYKNILYWQKLDSDEKKALVNKIESAYSTAFPATFLPTMPREQRKYGEGGNVKNGEFIYEKSCMYCHENKRVTFLSLSKDRLSAKMFVKHLKDYSDLNLYQIIRWGTYAKAGRKQYMPHYTKEKMSDQQIEDLVAYIKTLAKKSK
;
A
#
# COMPACT_ATOMS: atom_id res chain seq x y z
N MET A 1 41.28 19.94 38.09
CA MET A 1 41.41 19.75 36.63
C MET A 1 40.76 18.44 36.23
N HIS A 2 39.83 18.55 35.28
CA HIS A 2 39.14 17.55 34.46
C HIS A 2 38.72 16.21 35.08
N LYS A 3 37.49 16.20 35.63
CA LYS A 3 36.59 15.04 35.49
C LYS A 3 36.46 14.76 33.98
N LYS A 4 37.02 13.65 33.53
CA LYS A 4 36.77 13.09 32.19
C LYS A 4 35.28 12.72 32.15
N THR A 5 34.48 13.61 31.59
CA THR A 5 33.12 13.31 31.15
C THR A 5 33.25 12.24 30.08
N VAL A 6 32.82 11.03 30.39
CA VAL A 6 32.62 9.98 29.39
C VAL A 6 31.51 10.50 28.49
N LEU A 7 31.84 10.86 27.25
CA LEU A 7 30.87 11.18 26.22
C LEU A 7 30.01 9.94 26.04
N LEU A 8 28.68 10.10 26.16
CA LEU A 8 27.72 9.09 25.73
C LEU A 8 28.02 8.78 24.26
N ASP A 9 28.47 7.56 24.00
CA ASP A 9 28.63 7.05 22.64
C ASP A 9 27.35 7.34 21.83
N GLU A 10 27.58 7.91 20.65
CA GLU A 10 26.63 8.69 19.86
C GLU A 10 25.39 7.86 19.46
N VAL A 11 24.25 8.11 20.12
CA VAL A 11 22.96 7.60 19.62
C VAL A 11 22.68 8.27 18.27
N ASP A 12 22.79 7.51 17.18
CA ASP A 12 22.41 8.03 15.86
C ASP A 12 20.88 8.18 15.77
N VAL A 13 20.43 9.42 15.92
CA VAL A 13 19.02 9.83 15.83
C VAL A 13 18.39 9.35 14.53
N ASN A 14 19.15 9.36 13.43
CA ASN A 14 18.65 9.00 12.11
C ASN A 14 18.10 7.58 12.07
N GLU A 15 18.74 6.67 12.81
CA GLU A 15 18.41 5.25 12.82
C GLU A 15 17.37 4.88 13.88
N LEU A 16 16.97 5.84 14.74
CA LEU A 16 15.95 5.60 15.75
C LEU A 16 14.60 5.25 15.10
N PRO A 17 13.94 4.17 15.56
CA PRO A 17 12.57 3.85 15.18
C PRO A 17 11.61 4.97 15.54
N VAL A 18 10.73 5.33 14.60
CA VAL A 18 9.66 6.31 14.87
C VAL A 18 8.76 5.85 16.01
N GLU A 19 8.47 4.55 16.11
CA GLU A 19 7.67 3.99 17.21
C GLU A 19 8.31 4.22 18.58
N LEU A 20 9.62 3.99 18.71
CA LEU A 20 10.36 4.21 19.96
C LEU A 20 10.33 5.69 20.37
N VAL A 21 10.54 6.59 19.40
CA VAL A 21 10.51 8.04 19.66
C VAL A 21 9.12 8.48 20.11
N LEU A 22 8.05 8.03 19.43
CA LEU A 22 6.68 8.34 19.82
C LEU A 22 6.29 7.73 21.17
N GLU A 23 6.74 6.51 21.48
CA GLU A 23 6.54 5.89 22.81
C GLU A 23 7.16 6.75 23.91
N ASN A 24 8.41 7.20 23.73
CA ASN A 24 9.10 8.04 24.70
C ASN A 24 8.38 9.39 24.90
N LEU A 25 7.86 9.98 23.82
CA LEU A 25 7.18 11.28 23.88
C LEU A 25 5.77 11.20 24.47
N LYS A 26 5.02 10.13 24.17
CA LYS A 26 3.61 9.96 24.56
C LYS A 26 3.40 9.15 25.84
N GLY A 27 4.35 8.28 26.18
CA GLY A 27 4.20 7.25 27.22
C GLY A 27 3.24 6.12 26.83
N GLN A 28 2.86 6.00 25.55
CA GLN A 28 1.92 4.98 25.06
C GLN A 28 2.60 4.03 24.08
N LYS A 29 2.44 2.72 24.32
CA LYS A 29 2.91 1.66 23.44
C LYS A 29 1.90 1.35 22.33
N TYR A 30 2.39 0.95 21.15
CA TYR A 30 1.53 0.35 20.14
C TYR A 30 0.97 -0.99 20.61
N SER A 31 -0.24 -1.33 20.20
CA SER A 31 -0.90 -2.61 20.54
C SER A 31 -0.16 -3.83 19.97
N HIS A 32 0.63 -3.63 18.92
CA HIS A 32 1.46 -4.64 18.26
C HIS A 32 2.96 -4.47 18.56
N LYS A 33 3.33 -3.83 19.68
CA LYS A 33 4.74 -3.63 20.06
C LYS A 33 5.51 -4.95 20.12
N ILE A 34 6.67 -4.96 19.46
CA ILE A 34 7.69 -6.02 19.55
C ILE A 34 8.92 -5.44 20.25
N GLU A 35 9.21 -5.91 21.46
CA GLU A 35 10.34 -5.42 22.27
C GLU A 35 11.71 -5.78 21.66
N LYS A 36 11.83 -6.96 21.04
CA LYS A 36 13.05 -7.41 20.37
C LYS A 36 12.72 -8.10 19.05
N ILE A 37 13.38 -7.65 17.97
CA ILE A 37 13.25 -8.29 16.67
C ILE A 37 13.94 -9.66 16.69
N ASP A 38 13.19 -10.69 16.29
CA ASP A 38 13.68 -12.02 15.98
C ASP A 38 13.89 -12.13 14.46
N LEU A 39 15.14 -12.32 14.04
CA LEU A 39 15.52 -12.33 12.63
C LEU A 39 15.01 -13.58 11.88
N ASP A 40 14.85 -14.71 12.56
CA ASP A 40 14.27 -15.90 11.96
C ASP A 40 12.80 -15.67 11.64
N LYS A 41 12.07 -15.02 12.57
CA LYS A 41 10.69 -14.57 12.34
C LYS A 41 10.58 -13.52 11.25
N VAL A 42 11.55 -12.61 11.11
CA VAL A 42 11.58 -11.64 10.00
C VAL A 42 11.60 -12.38 8.65
N GLU A 43 12.47 -13.38 8.50
CA GLU A 43 12.56 -14.12 7.24
C GLU A 43 11.30 -14.95 6.97
N ILE A 44 10.71 -15.57 8.01
CA ILE A 44 9.42 -16.25 7.89
C ILE A 44 8.32 -15.27 7.46
N GLY A 45 8.26 -14.08 8.07
CA GLY A 45 7.29 -13.04 7.74
C GLY A 45 7.44 -12.56 6.30
N ARG A 46 8.69 -12.39 5.84
CA ARG A 46 9.00 -12.08 4.44
C ARG A 46 8.45 -13.16 3.52
N GLN A 47 8.71 -14.44 3.79
CA GLN A 47 8.19 -15.54 2.97
C GLN A 47 6.65 -15.55 2.92
N ILE A 48 5.97 -15.29 4.05
CA ILE A 48 4.51 -15.21 4.07
C ILE A 48 4.00 -14.07 3.17
N ILE A 49 4.63 -12.89 3.22
CA ILE A 49 4.22 -11.71 2.44
C ILE A 49 4.45 -11.91 0.92
N PHE A 50 5.60 -12.45 0.55
CA PHE A 50 6.02 -12.57 -0.84
C PHE A 50 5.54 -13.87 -1.51
N ASP A 51 5.52 -14.98 -0.77
CA ASP A 51 5.26 -16.32 -1.30
C ASP A 51 3.90 -16.88 -0.84
N GLY A 52 3.21 -16.19 0.06
CA GLY A 52 1.91 -16.60 0.61
C GLY A 52 1.98 -17.79 1.57
N LYS A 53 3.18 -18.20 1.98
CA LYS A 53 3.43 -19.29 2.95
C LYS A 53 4.83 -19.19 3.53
N ALA A 54 5.02 -19.72 4.72
CA ALA A 54 6.36 -20.06 5.22
C ALA A 54 6.90 -21.34 4.53
N LYS A 55 8.22 -21.55 4.55
CA LYS A 55 8.89 -22.73 3.95
C LYS A 55 8.25 -24.09 4.29
N LYS A 56 7.82 -24.30 5.55
CA LYS A 56 7.13 -25.52 6.02
C LYS A 56 5.63 -25.30 6.33
N GLY A 57 5.06 -24.16 5.90
CA GLY A 57 3.69 -23.76 6.19
C GLY A 57 2.71 -24.07 5.05
N LYS A 58 1.42 -24.18 5.40
CA LYS A 58 0.34 -24.22 4.40
C LYS A 58 0.15 -22.82 3.80
N ARG A 59 -0.21 -22.74 2.51
CA ARG A 59 -0.60 -21.46 1.89
C ARG A 59 -1.69 -20.75 2.69
N ILE A 60 -1.55 -19.44 2.83
CA ILE A 60 -2.59 -18.58 3.40
C ILE A 60 -3.78 -18.52 2.43
N SER A 61 -3.50 -18.36 1.14
CA SER A 61 -4.51 -18.39 0.09
C SER A 61 -3.99 -19.13 -1.14
N PRO A 62 -4.86 -19.87 -1.85
CA PRO A 62 -4.52 -20.39 -3.17
C PRO A 62 -4.66 -19.32 -4.28
N PHE A 63 -5.19 -18.13 -3.99
CA PHE A 63 -5.56 -17.13 -5.00
C PHE A 63 -4.65 -15.91 -5.04
N PHE A 64 -4.23 -15.38 -3.88
CA PHE A 64 -3.47 -14.14 -3.78
C PHE A 64 -2.39 -14.23 -2.70
N VAL A 65 -1.24 -13.60 -2.96
CA VAL A 65 -0.24 -13.26 -1.95
C VAL A 65 -0.28 -11.75 -1.66
N CYS A 66 0.30 -11.32 -0.54
CA CYS A 66 0.16 -9.92 -0.12
C CYS A 66 0.73 -8.94 -1.15
N THR A 67 1.84 -9.31 -1.79
CA THR A 67 2.50 -8.48 -2.82
C THR A 67 1.76 -8.43 -4.15
N ASP A 68 0.71 -9.22 -4.35
CA ASP A 68 -0.15 -9.07 -5.53
C ASP A 68 -0.91 -7.74 -5.52
N CYS A 69 -1.14 -7.18 -4.33
CA CYS A 69 -1.90 -5.94 -4.14
C CYS A 69 -1.08 -4.81 -3.51
N HIS A 70 0.05 -5.11 -2.87
CA HIS A 70 0.80 -4.15 -2.06
C HIS A 70 2.28 -4.09 -2.45
N ASN A 71 2.79 -2.89 -2.67
CA ASN A 71 4.24 -2.66 -2.72
C ASN A 71 4.86 -2.80 -1.32
N THR A 72 6.15 -3.16 -1.26
CA THR A 72 6.90 -3.24 0.01
C THR A 72 7.86 -2.08 0.21
N VAL A 73 7.91 -1.15 -0.74
CA VAL A 73 8.78 0.03 -0.76
C VAL A 73 7.93 1.30 -0.81
N LYS A 74 8.55 2.46 -0.54
CA LYS A 74 7.89 3.76 -0.65
C LYS A 74 7.28 3.96 -2.05
N GLU A 75 6.15 4.67 -2.13
CA GLU A 75 5.41 4.89 -3.39
C GLU A 75 5.35 6.36 -3.83
N THR A 76 5.94 7.27 -3.06
CA THR A 76 5.93 8.73 -3.27
C THR A 76 7.21 9.34 -2.70
N GLU A 77 7.58 10.57 -3.05
CA GLU A 77 8.74 11.25 -2.43
C GLU A 77 8.43 11.73 -1.00
N LEU A 78 7.20 12.11 -0.69
CA LEU A 78 6.77 12.49 0.67
C LEU A 78 5.85 11.39 1.23
N LEU A 79 6.11 10.94 2.46
CA LEU A 79 5.41 9.78 3.06
C LEU A 79 3.91 10.02 3.34
N LYS A 80 3.47 11.28 3.31
CA LYS A 80 2.06 11.68 3.47
C LYS A 80 1.34 11.97 2.15
N GLU A 81 2.06 11.93 1.04
CA GLU A 81 1.50 12.24 -0.27
C GLU A 81 0.45 11.19 -0.67
N THR A 82 -0.69 11.68 -1.16
CA THR A 82 -1.83 10.85 -1.57
C THR A 82 -2.30 11.15 -2.99
N SER A 83 -1.66 12.10 -3.68
CA SER A 83 -1.92 12.37 -5.09
C SER A 83 -1.60 11.13 -5.95
N PRO A 84 -2.58 10.64 -6.74
CA PRO A 84 -2.34 9.54 -7.67
C PRO A 84 -1.35 9.94 -8.79
N GLU A 85 -1.26 11.23 -9.15
CA GLU A 85 -0.29 11.75 -10.12
C GLU A 85 1.14 11.65 -9.58
N LYS A 86 1.39 12.15 -8.36
CA LYS A 86 2.71 12.04 -7.72
C LYS A 86 3.13 10.60 -7.47
N ARG A 87 2.17 9.73 -7.17
CA ARG A 87 2.40 8.29 -7.06
C ARG A 87 2.80 7.66 -8.41
N LEU A 88 2.15 8.03 -9.51
CA LEU A 88 2.49 7.53 -10.84
C LEU A 88 3.88 8.02 -11.29
N GLU A 89 4.19 9.31 -11.10
CA GLU A 89 5.52 9.87 -11.37
C GLU A 89 6.61 9.10 -10.61
N TYR A 90 6.38 8.84 -9.33
CA TYR A 90 7.32 8.09 -8.49
C TYR A 90 7.46 6.63 -8.94
N ALA A 91 6.34 5.97 -9.26
CA ALA A 91 6.36 4.59 -9.76
C ALA A 91 7.12 4.48 -11.08
N GLN A 92 6.94 5.43 -12.00
CA GLN A 92 7.68 5.49 -13.27
C GLN A 92 9.18 5.66 -13.04
N LYS A 93 9.57 6.63 -12.22
CA LYS A 93 10.98 6.92 -11.88
C LYS A 93 11.69 5.72 -11.25
N ASN A 94 10.98 4.95 -10.43
CA ASN A 94 11.55 3.84 -9.65
C ASN A 94 11.16 2.45 -10.18
N ASN A 95 10.52 2.38 -11.36
CA ASN A 95 10.07 1.14 -12.01
C ASN A 95 9.21 0.22 -11.11
N LEU A 96 8.31 0.81 -10.31
CA LEU A 96 7.49 0.10 -9.34
C LEU A 96 6.18 -0.42 -9.94
N PRO A 97 5.64 -1.54 -9.42
CA PRO A 97 4.24 -1.91 -9.63
C PRO A 97 3.28 -0.79 -9.21
N PHE A 98 2.17 -0.61 -9.94
CA PHE A 98 1.16 0.42 -9.67
C PHE A 98 -0.14 -0.25 -9.20
N LEU A 99 -0.16 -0.61 -7.91
CA LEU A 99 -1.15 -1.52 -7.32
C LEU A 99 -2.29 -0.80 -6.57
N GLN A 100 -3.33 -1.52 -6.18
CA GLN A 100 -4.51 -0.98 -5.49
C GLN A 100 -4.27 -0.75 -3.98
N GLY A 101 -3.48 -1.62 -3.36
CA GLY A 101 -3.21 -1.57 -1.93
C GLY A 101 -2.23 -0.45 -1.56
N SER A 102 -2.28 0.00 -0.32
CA SER A 102 -1.26 0.89 0.23
C SER A 102 0.04 0.15 0.50
N THR A 103 1.18 0.74 0.19
CA THR A 103 2.49 0.12 0.49
C THR A 103 2.60 -0.41 1.92
N PHE A 104 3.40 -1.45 2.11
CA PHE A 104 3.81 -1.92 3.43
C PHE A 104 4.97 -1.12 4.03
N TRP A 105 5.59 -0.22 3.28
CA TRP A 105 6.60 0.69 3.82
C TRP A 105 5.99 1.56 4.94
N GLY A 106 6.55 1.47 6.14
CA GLY A 106 6.05 2.15 7.32
C GLY A 106 4.70 1.67 7.84
N ILE A 107 4.20 0.49 7.43
CA ILE A 107 2.91 -0.03 7.92
C ILE A 107 2.91 -0.27 9.43
N TYR A 108 4.06 -0.62 10.01
CA TYR A 108 4.22 -0.81 11.45
C TYR A 108 3.94 0.48 12.26
N ASN A 109 4.17 1.65 11.65
CA ASN A 109 3.99 2.97 12.26
C ASN A 109 2.58 3.54 12.12
N ARG A 110 1.69 2.82 11.42
CA ARG A 110 0.29 3.23 11.21
C ARG A 110 -0.56 2.83 12.39
N THR A 111 -1.57 3.65 12.65
CA THR A 111 -2.50 3.48 13.75
C THR A 111 -3.93 3.22 13.28
N SER A 112 -4.23 3.43 12.00
CA SER A 112 -5.57 3.22 11.44
C SER A 112 -5.56 2.51 10.06
N PHE A 113 -6.41 1.50 9.92
CA PHE A 113 -6.49 0.60 8.77
C PHE A 113 -7.94 0.49 8.26
N TYR A 114 -8.11 0.13 6.98
CA TYR A 114 -9.43 0.01 6.35
C TYR A 114 -10.33 1.26 6.52
N ASN A 115 -9.75 2.43 6.26
CA ASN A 115 -10.38 3.73 6.50
C ASN A 115 -11.46 4.09 5.46
N ASP A 116 -12.24 5.12 5.77
CA ASP A 116 -13.19 5.77 4.86
C ASP A 116 -14.16 4.79 4.17
N ASP A 117 -14.18 4.73 2.84
CA ASP A 117 -15.17 3.92 2.12
C ASP A 117 -14.97 2.41 2.26
N TYR A 118 -13.82 1.96 2.79
CA TYR A 118 -13.67 0.57 3.20
C TYR A 118 -14.63 0.19 4.34
N ILE A 119 -15.05 1.15 5.18
CA ILE A 119 -16.09 0.95 6.20
C ILE A 119 -17.41 0.58 5.53
N LYS A 120 -17.78 1.27 4.46
CA LYS A 120 -19.02 1.00 3.71
C LYS A 120 -18.97 -0.38 3.05
N LYS A 121 -17.81 -0.76 2.51
CA LYS A 121 -17.63 -2.04 1.79
C LYS A 121 -17.56 -3.25 2.71
N TYR A 122 -16.78 -3.20 3.78
CA TYR A 122 -16.53 -4.36 4.63
C TYR A 122 -17.39 -4.39 5.89
N LYS A 123 -18.01 -3.26 6.29
CA LYS A 123 -18.92 -3.18 7.43
C LYS A 123 -18.32 -3.83 8.69
N ASP A 124 -19.05 -4.74 9.32
CA ASP A 124 -18.64 -5.39 10.58
C ASP A 124 -17.37 -6.23 10.45
N ILE A 125 -16.99 -6.67 9.25
CA ILE A 125 -15.78 -7.48 9.03
C ILE A 125 -14.53 -6.75 9.51
N ILE A 126 -14.48 -5.42 9.37
CA ILE A 126 -13.30 -4.61 9.71
C ILE A 126 -13.41 -3.90 11.05
N LYS A 127 -14.50 -4.08 11.81
CA LYS A 127 -14.74 -3.35 13.06
C LYS A 127 -13.57 -3.46 14.03
N ASN A 128 -13.00 -4.65 14.17
CA ASN A 128 -11.85 -4.91 15.04
C ASN A 128 -10.49 -4.70 14.35
N ALA A 129 -10.47 -4.47 13.05
CA ALA A 129 -9.25 -4.27 12.27
C ALA A 129 -8.85 -2.80 12.12
N LYS A 130 -9.79 -1.87 12.34
CA LYS A 130 -9.55 -0.44 12.12
C LYS A 130 -8.35 0.08 12.93
N ASP A 131 -8.26 -0.29 14.20
CA ASP A 131 -7.25 0.24 15.12
C ASP A 131 -6.22 -0.82 15.55
N SER A 132 -6.08 -1.90 14.78
CA SER A 132 -5.18 -3.02 15.10
C SER A 132 -4.53 -3.59 13.85
N LEU A 133 -3.21 -3.42 13.74
CA LEU A 133 -2.41 -3.98 12.65
C LEU A 133 -2.58 -5.50 12.56
N SER A 134 -2.55 -6.18 13.70
CA SER A 134 -2.75 -7.62 13.82
C SER A 134 -4.09 -8.08 13.21
N ASN A 135 -5.18 -7.40 13.58
CA ASN A 135 -6.50 -7.73 13.04
C ASN A 135 -6.65 -7.31 11.57
N ALA A 136 -6.00 -6.21 11.15
CA ALA A 136 -5.96 -5.79 9.76
C ALA A 136 -5.28 -6.85 8.87
N ILE A 137 -4.17 -7.44 9.32
CA ILE A 137 -3.50 -8.55 8.63
C ILE A 137 -4.45 -9.76 8.51
N GLN A 138 -5.19 -10.08 9.58
CA GLN A 138 -6.14 -11.19 9.58
C GLN A 138 -7.30 -10.97 8.60
N VAL A 139 -7.88 -9.75 8.55
CA VAL A 139 -8.90 -9.41 7.55
C VAL A 139 -8.33 -9.54 6.14
N CYS A 140 -7.10 -9.07 5.91
CA CYS A 140 -6.45 -9.19 4.61
C CYS A 140 -6.25 -10.65 4.20
N GLY A 141 -5.72 -11.49 5.09
CA GLY A 141 -5.51 -12.91 4.82
C GLY A 141 -6.82 -13.66 4.51
N LYS A 142 -7.87 -13.40 5.29
CA LYS A 142 -9.16 -14.08 5.15
C LYS A 142 -9.98 -13.58 3.96
N TYR A 143 -10.15 -12.26 3.83
CA TYR A 143 -11.15 -11.67 2.93
C TYR A 143 -10.50 -11.11 1.66
N CYS A 144 -9.47 -10.27 1.79
CA CYS A 144 -8.84 -9.66 0.62
C CYS A 144 -8.05 -10.69 -0.21
N SER A 145 -7.34 -11.59 0.47
CA SER A 145 -6.61 -12.66 -0.21
C SER A 145 -7.51 -13.86 -0.53
N SER A 146 -8.77 -13.87 -0.09
CA SER A 146 -9.66 -15.04 -0.18
C SER A 146 -9.06 -16.32 0.42
N GLY A 147 -8.35 -16.17 1.55
CA GLY A 147 -7.60 -17.24 2.19
C GLY A 147 -8.19 -17.70 3.53
N ARG A 148 -7.30 -18.18 4.39
CA ARG A 148 -7.56 -18.45 5.80
C ARG A 148 -7.00 -17.34 6.69
N TYR A 149 -7.40 -17.36 7.95
CA TYR A 149 -6.67 -16.64 8.99
C TYR A 149 -5.25 -17.19 9.13
N LEU A 150 -4.32 -16.30 9.43
CA LEU A 150 -2.95 -16.66 9.78
C LEU A 150 -2.97 -17.29 11.18
N ASN A 151 -2.17 -18.34 11.37
CA ASN A 151 -1.91 -18.86 12.71
C ASN A 151 -1.15 -17.81 13.53
N THR A 152 -1.21 -17.90 14.86
CA THR A 152 -0.55 -16.93 15.75
C THR A 152 0.92 -16.72 15.42
N TRP A 153 1.68 -17.79 15.20
CA TRP A 153 3.11 -17.71 14.85
C TRP A 153 3.36 -17.11 13.45
N GLU A 154 2.44 -17.29 12.50
CA GLU A 154 2.53 -16.70 11.16
C GLU A 154 2.26 -15.19 11.22
N LEU A 155 1.24 -14.79 11.99
CA LEU A 155 0.92 -13.39 12.23
C LEU A 155 2.07 -12.68 12.95
N GLU A 156 2.62 -13.31 13.99
CA GLU A 156 3.78 -12.81 14.73
C GLU A 156 4.98 -12.61 13.79
N ALA A 157 5.28 -13.60 12.94
CA ALA A 157 6.37 -13.48 11.96
C ALA A 157 6.16 -12.30 10.98
N VAL A 158 4.94 -12.10 10.48
CA VAL A 158 4.60 -10.93 9.64
C VAL A 158 4.83 -9.62 10.39
N LEU A 159 4.45 -9.53 11.67
CA LEU A 159 4.69 -8.35 12.48
C LEU A 159 6.18 -8.08 12.71
N HIS A 160 7.00 -9.12 12.92
CA HIS A 160 8.46 -8.98 13.00
C HIS A 160 9.05 -8.42 11.71
N TYR A 161 8.59 -8.90 10.54
CA TYR A 161 9.00 -8.35 9.26
C TYR A 161 8.60 -6.87 9.12
N PHE A 162 7.37 -6.51 9.50
CA PHE A 162 6.95 -5.10 9.48
C PHE A 162 7.72 -4.23 10.48
N LYS A 163 8.01 -4.72 11.69
CA LYS A 163 8.86 -4.02 12.67
C LYS A 163 10.26 -3.77 12.10
N LYS A 164 10.87 -4.77 11.46
CA LYS A 164 12.19 -4.63 10.83
C LYS A 164 12.23 -3.55 9.75
N ASN A 165 11.11 -3.32 9.07
CA ASN A 165 10.95 -2.34 7.99
C ASN A 165 10.13 -1.11 8.41
N GLU A 166 10.07 -0.84 9.72
CA GLU A 166 9.42 0.36 10.23
C GLU A 166 10.15 1.64 9.81
N LEU A 167 9.44 2.77 9.85
CA LEU A 167 10.03 4.09 9.62
C LEU A 167 11.06 4.42 10.69
N LYS A 168 12.13 5.05 10.23
CA LYS A 168 13.17 5.66 11.05
C LYS A 168 13.08 7.18 10.96
N ILE A 169 13.69 7.90 11.90
CA ILE A 169 13.65 9.38 11.91
C ILE A 169 14.19 9.98 10.61
N LYS A 170 15.22 9.39 10.02
CA LYS A 170 15.76 9.84 8.72
C LYS A 170 14.73 9.83 7.58
N ASP A 171 13.70 8.98 7.66
CA ASP A 171 12.68 8.87 6.61
C ASP A 171 11.69 10.04 6.64
N LEU A 172 11.62 10.78 7.74
CA LEU A 172 10.61 11.81 8.01
C LEU A 172 11.00 13.21 7.50
N SER A 173 12.22 13.39 7.00
CA SER A 173 12.73 14.68 6.50
C SER A 173 12.54 15.84 7.50
N LEU A 174 12.76 15.59 8.79
CA LEU A 174 12.66 16.59 9.86
C LEU A 174 13.85 17.57 9.81
N ASP A 175 13.71 18.75 10.42
CA ASP A 175 14.77 19.75 10.50
C ASP A 175 15.72 19.53 11.71
N LYS A 176 16.86 20.24 11.73
CA LYS A 176 17.86 20.10 12.81
C LYS A 176 17.31 20.39 14.21
N LYS A 177 16.30 21.26 14.34
CA LYS A 177 15.68 21.58 15.63
C LYS A 177 14.90 20.38 16.14
N GLU A 178 14.15 19.71 15.28
CA GLU A 178 13.41 18.50 15.63
C GLU A 178 14.32 17.34 16.02
N TYR A 179 15.45 17.15 15.34
CA TYR A 179 16.46 16.15 15.73
C TYR A 179 17.01 16.42 17.14
N LYS A 180 17.33 17.68 17.45
CA LYS A 180 17.77 18.08 18.79
C LYS A 180 16.68 17.82 19.83
N ASN A 181 15.43 18.14 19.52
CA ASN A 181 14.30 17.91 20.43
C ASN A 181 14.05 16.40 20.66
N ILE A 182 14.29 15.54 19.66
CA ILE A 182 14.23 14.08 19.83
C ILE A 182 15.33 13.59 20.79
N LEU A 183 16.58 14.06 20.65
CA LEU A 183 17.68 13.68 21.54
C LEU A 183 17.45 14.10 22.99
N TYR A 184 16.91 15.29 23.20
CA TYR A 184 16.76 15.90 24.52
C TYR A 184 15.30 15.95 24.98
N TRP A 185 14.48 15.00 24.52
CA TRP A 185 13.02 14.99 24.76
C TRP A 185 12.63 15.04 26.25
N GLN A 186 13.48 14.53 27.14
CA GLN A 186 13.26 14.56 28.60
C GLN A 186 13.26 15.98 29.18
N LYS A 187 13.92 16.93 28.49
CA LYS A 187 13.99 18.34 28.88
C LYS A 187 12.82 19.16 28.36
N LEU A 188 12.03 18.60 27.45
CA LEU A 188 10.87 19.27 26.88
C LEU A 188 9.71 19.26 27.89
N ASP A 189 8.97 20.36 27.95
CA ASP A 189 7.71 20.39 28.68
C ASP A 189 6.59 19.62 27.94
N SER A 190 5.40 19.58 28.53
CA SER A 190 4.25 18.86 27.95
C SER A 190 3.85 19.39 26.56
N ASP A 191 3.87 20.70 26.36
CA ASP A 191 3.37 21.31 25.13
C ASP A 191 4.41 21.24 24.01
N GLU A 192 5.69 21.35 24.36
CA GLU A 192 6.81 21.05 23.46
C GLU A 192 6.79 19.58 23.00
N LYS A 193 6.52 18.63 23.90
CA LYS A 193 6.36 17.21 23.54
C LYS A 193 5.19 17.00 22.59
N LYS A 194 4.03 17.59 22.85
CA LYS A 194 2.86 17.53 21.96
C LYS A 194 3.16 18.13 20.58
N ALA A 195 3.85 19.26 20.53
CA ALA A 195 4.25 19.90 19.28
C ALA A 195 5.20 19.00 18.46
N LEU A 196 6.18 18.37 19.11
CA LEU A 196 7.10 17.43 18.45
C LEU A 196 6.38 16.18 17.96
N VAL A 197 5.48 15.61 18.76
CA VAL A 197 4.61 14.50 18.37
C VAL A 197 3.83 14.85 17.11
N ASN A 198 3.14 15.99 17.10
CA ASN A 198 2.35 16.43 15.95
C ASN A 198 3.22 16.60 14.71
N LYS A 199 4.44 17.13 14.86
CA LYS A 199 5.39 17.27 13.76
C LYS A 199 5.79 15.91 13.19
N ILE A 200 6.16 14.95 14.03
CA ILE A 200 6.52 13.58 13.63
C ILE A 200 5.35 12.89 12.92
N GLU A 201 4.16 12.91 13.50
CA GLU A 201 2.98 12.24 12.93
C GLU A 201 2.48 12.92 11.67
N SER A 202 2.72 14.23 11.49
CA SER A 202 2.41 14.94 10.25
C SER A 202 3.36 14.64 9.09
N ALA A 203 4.49 13.97 9.35
CA ALA A 203 5.51 13.68 8.35
C ALA A 203 5.20 12.40 7.53
N TYR A 204 4.27 11.56 7.97
CA TYR A 204 3.89 10.32 7.30
C TYR A 204 2.39 10.01 7.43
N SER A 205 1.85 9.18 6.54
CA SER A 205 0.45 8.74 6.67
C SER A 205 0.29 7.72 7.82
N THR A 206 -0.29 8.16 8.94
CA THR A 206 -0.76 7.28 10.04
C THR A 206 -1.99 6.45 9.64
N ALA A 207 -2.74 6.95 8.65
CA ALA A 207 -3.90 6.35 8.02
C ALA A 207 -3.84 6.64 6.51
N PHE A 208 -4.12 5.65 5.66
CA PHE A 208 -4.31 5.90 4.23
C PHE A 208 -5.79 6.20 3.95
N PRO A 209 -6.10 7.31 3.27
CA PRO A 209 -7.46 7.59 2.82
C PRO A 209 -7.90 6.61 1.74
N ALA A 210 -9.21 6.40 1.66
CA ALA A 210 -9.80 5.54 0.64
C ALA A 210 -11.16 6.05 0.18
N THR A 211 -11.18 6.78 -0.93
CA THR A 211 -12.41 7.27 -1.56
C THR A 211 -12.78 6.38 -2.76
N PHE A 212 -13.91 5.69 -2.69
CA PHE A 212 -14.48 4.98 -3.84
C PHE A 212 -15.26 5.95 -4.72
N LEU A 213 -14.73 6.19 -5.91
CA LEU A 213 -15.43 6.97 -6.92
C LEU A 213 -16.46 6.11 -7.65
N PRO A 214 -17.62 6.68 -8.04
CA PRO A 214 -18.49 6.03 -9.00
C PRO A 214 -17.76 5.87 -10.34
N THR A 215 -18.34 5.08 -11.23
CA THR A 215 -17.89 5.08 -12.63
C THR A 215 -18.06 6.46 -13.21
N MET A 216 -17.06 6.94 -13.96
CA MET A 216 -17.15 8.19 -14.70
C MET A 216 -18.43 8.21 -15.56
N PRO A 217 -19.29 9.23 -15.43
CA PRO A 217 -20.49 9.39 -16.24
C PRO A 217 -20.16 9.40 -17.73
N ARG A 218 -21.03 8.85 -18.58
CA ARG A 218 -20.73 8.62 -20.00
C ARG A 218 -20.44 9.91 -20.77
N GLU A 219 -21.09 10.99 -20.38
CA GLU A 219 -20.96 12.35 -20.91
C GLU A 219 -19.65 13.03 -20.52
N GLN A 220 -18.98 12.55 -19.46
CA GLN A 220 -17.69 13.07 -19.01
C GLN A 220 -16.51 12.26 -19.57
N ARG A 221 -16.77 11.07 -20.15
CA ARG A 221 -15.74 10.20 -20.74
C ARG A 221 -15.21 10.80 -22.03
N LYS A 222 -13.89 10.98 -22.08
CA LYS A 222 -13.17 11.42 -23.27
C LYS A 222 -12.75 10.25 -24.16
N TYR A 223 -12.92 9.01 -23.68
CA TYR A 223 -12.54 7.81 -24.42
C TYR A 223 -11.06 7.84 -24.85
N GLY A 224 -10.17 8.34 -24.01
CA GLY A 224 -8.74 8.48 -24.25
C GLY A 224 -8.33 9.74 -25.00
N GLU A 225 -9.26 10.64 -25.35
CA GLU A 225 -8.90 11.95 -25.91
C GLU A 225 -8.22 12.82 -24.83
N GLY A 226 -7.07 13.39 -25.18
CA GLY A 226 -6.21 14.13 -24.25
C GLY A 226 -5.45 13.25 -23.25
N GLY A 227 -5.53 11.92 -23.37
CA GLY A 227 -4.78 10.99 -22.53
C GLY A 227 -3.31 10.87 -22.94
N ASN A 228 -2.41 10.76 -21.96
CA ASN A 228 -0.99 10.51 -22.17
C ASN A 228 -0.74 9.01 -22.41
N VAL A 229 -0.42 8.66 -23.65
CA VAL A 229 -0.18 7.27 -24.07
C VAL A 229 0.96 6.60 -23.30
N LYS A 230 2.02 7.34 -22.93
CA LYS A 230 3.15 6.77 -22.17
C LYS A 230 2.76 6.44 -20.73
N ASN A 231 1.96 7.30 -20.10
CA ASN A 231 1.37 7.00 -18.80
C ASN A 231 0.44 5.79 -18.88
N GLY A 232 -0.40 5.74 -19.91
CA GLY A 232 -1.30 4.62 -20.15
C GLY A 232 -0.59 3.29 -20.37
N GLU A 233 0.52 3.30 -21.11
CA GLU A 233 1.39 2.14 -21.30
C GLU A 233 1.95 1.66 -19.95
N PHE A 234 2.54 2.57 -19.18
CA PHE A 234 3.08 2.23 -17.87
C PHE A 234 2.01 1.66 -16.93
N ILE A 235 0.83 2.27 -16.89
CA ILE A 235 -0.30 1.77 -16.08
C ILE A 235 -0.69 0.37 -16.56
N TYR A 236 -0.88 0.16 -17.87
CA TYR A 236 -1.24 -1.16 -18.40
C TYR A 236 -0.24 -2.24 -17.97
N GLU A 237 1.05 -1.94 -18.04
CA GLU A 237 2.12 -2.88 -17.71
C GLU A 237 2.25 -3.13 -16.21
N LYS A 238 2.27 -2.06 -15.41
CA LYS A 238 2.60 -2.12 -13.98
C LYS A 238 1.39 -2.31 -13.07
N SER A 239 0.18 -2.13 -13.60
CA SER A 239 -1.08 -2.29 -12.88
C SER A 239 -1.88 -3.47 -13.41
N CYS A 240 -2.20 -3.47 -14.71
CA CYS A 240 -3.09 -4.49 -15.28
C CYS A 240 -2.35 -5.81 -15.49
N MET A 241 -1.25 -5.78 -16.25
CA MET A 241 -0.47 -6.97 -16.56
C MET A 241 0.20 -7.58 -15.32
N TYR A 242 0.46 -6.80 -14.27
CA TYR A 242 1.00 -7.33 -13.01
C TYR A 242 0.23 -8.54 -12.45
N CYS A 243 -1.10 -8.53 -12.60
CA CYS A 243 -1.97 -9.65 -12.19
C CYS A 243 -2.43 -10.52 -13.37
N HIS A 244 -2.58 -9.91 -14.56
CA HIS A 244 -3.21 -10.54 -15.71
C HIS A 244 -2.25 -11.17 -16.73
N GLU A 245 -0.96 -10.83 -16.71
CA GLU A 245 0.01 -11.44 -17.61
C GLU A 245 0.15 -12.93 -17.31
N ASN A 246 0.15 -13.76 -18.35
CA ASN A 246 0.27 -15.22 -18.26
C ASN A 246 -0.71 -15.89 -17.28
N LYS A 247 -1.85 -15.24 -17.00
CA LYS A 247 -2.81 -15.68 -15.98
C LYS A 247 -2.18 -15.89 -14.60
N ARG A 248 -1.14 -15.12 -14.26
CA ARG A 248 -0.39 -15.22 -13.00
C ARG A 248 -1.29 -15.27 -11.77
N VAL A 249 -2.26 -14.34 -11.71
CA VAL A 249 -3.16 -14.19 -10.56
C VAL A 249 -4.64 -14.39 -10.95
N THR A 250 -5.01 -14.22 -12.23
CA THR A 250 -6.41 -14.30 -12.67
C THR A 250 -6.57 -15.14 -13.93
N PHE A 251 -7.78 -15.63 -14.21
CA PHE A 251 -8.07 -16.36 -15.45
C PHE A 251 -8.04 -15.51 -16.74
N LEU A 252 -8.19 -14.19 -16.63
CA LEU A 252 -8.11 -13.29 -17.77
C LEU A 252 -6.63 -13.02 -18.07
N SER A 253 -6.14 -13.54 -19.20
CA SER A 253 -4.78 -13.28 -19.67
C SER A 253 -4.77 -11.97 -20.46
N LEU A 254 -3.90 -11.04 -20.07
CA LEU A 254 -3.64 -9.82 -20.82
C LEU A 254 -2.19 -9.81 -21.29
N SER A 255 -1.95 -9.29 -22.49
CA SER A 255 -0.59 -9.06 -22.98
C SER A 255 -0.53 -7.78 -23.83
N LYS A 256 0.66 -7.39 -24.30
CA LYS A 256 0.86 -6.21 -25.17
C LYS A 256 0.48 -6.50 -26.62
N ASP A 257 -0.65 -7.17 -26.83
CA ASP A 257 -1.10 -7.61 -28.13
C ASP A 257 -2.40 -6.91 -28.55
N ARG A 258 -2.65 -6.93 -29.86
CA ARG A 258 -3.81 -6.28 -30.47
C ARG A 258 -5.14 -6.89 -30.03
N LEU A 259 -5.20 -8.20 -29.77
CA LEU A 259 -6.42 -8.90 -29.37
C LEU A 259 -6.86 -8.47 -27.97
N SER A 260 -5.92 -8.45 -27.00
CA SER A 260 -6.15 -7.92 -25.64
C SER A 260 -6.69 -6.49 -25.69
N ALA A 261 -6.07 -5.62 -26.50
CA ALA A 261 -6.50 -4.23 -26.63
C ALA A 261 -7.88 -4.09 -27.28
N LYS A 262 -8.16 -4.83 -28.37
CA LYS A 262 -9.45 -4.80 -29.07
C LYS A 262 -10.62 -5.21 -28.19
N MET A 263 -10.41 -6.18 -27.28
CA MET A 263 -11.42 -6.57 -26.30
C MET A 263 -11.88 -5.36 -25.48
N PHE A 264 -10.95 -4.60 -24.89
CA PHE A 264 -11.31 -3.41 -24.10
C PHE A 264 -11.94 -2.31 -24.97
N VAL A 265 -11.38 -2.01 -26.15
CA VAL A 265 -11.92 -0.98 -27.06
C VAL A 265 -13.38 -1.26 -27.41
N LYS A 266 -13.74 -2.53 -27.67
CA LYS A 266 -15.12 -2.93 -27.98
C LYS A 266 -16.09 -2.61 -26.85
N HIS A 267 -15.65 -2.66 -25.60
CA HIS A 267 -16.50 -2.55 -24.41
C HIS A 267 -16.45 -1.20 -23.69
N LEU A 268 -15.71 -0.19 -24.21
CA LEU A 268 -15.57 1.13 -23.55
C LEU A 268 -16.91 1.85 -23.29
N LYS A 269 -17.93 1.58 -24.12
CA LYS A 269 -19.26 2.19 -24.02
C LYS A 269 -20.28 1.31 -23.30
N ASP A 270 -20.02 0.02 -23.17
CA ASP A 270 -20.97 -0.94 -22.61
C ASP A 270 -20.96 -0.91 -21.07
N TYR A 271 -21.99 -1.48 -20.45
CA TYR A 271 -21.98 -1.74 -19.00
C TYR A 271 -21.53 -3.18 -18.76
N SER A 272 -20.23 -3.39 -18.56
CA SER A 272 -19.65 -4.73 -18.38
C SER A 272 -18.35 -4.67 -17.59
N ASP A 273 -17.93 -5.84 -17.08
CA ASP A 273 -16.63 -6.00 -16.40
C ASP A 273 -15.42 -5.82 -17.36
N LEU A 274 -15.68 -5.66 -18.67
CA LEU A 274 -14.66 -5.34 -19.68
C LEU A 274 -14.59 -3.83 -20.01
N ASN A 275 -15.45 -3.01 -19.40
CA ASN A 275 -15.35 -1.56 -19.51
C ASN A 275 -14.32 -1.02 -18.51
N LEU A 276 -13.21 -0.47 -19.02
CA LEU A 276 -12.12 0.08 -18.18
C LEU A 276 -12.58 1.16 -17.21
N TYR A 277 -13.50 2.06 -17.62
CA TYR A 277 -14.04 3.10 -16.73
C TYR A 277 -14.81 2.52 -15.54
N GLN A 278 -15.39 1.33 -15.71
CA GLN A 278 -16.22 0.67 -14.72
C GLN A 278 -15.41 -0.27 -13.84
N ILE A 279 -14.69 -1.20 -14.45
CA ILE A 279 -14.01 -2.29 -13.74
C ILE A 279 -12.92 -1.77 -12.81
N ILE A 280 -12.26 -0.66 -13.16
CA ILE A 280 -11.23 -0.03 -12.31
C ILE A 280 -11.84 0.55 -11.03
N ARG A 281 -13.06 1.07 -11.09
CA ARG A 281 -13.74 1.73 -9.96
C ARG A 281 -14.46 0.74 -9.05
N TRP A 282 -15.16 -0.22 -9.64
CA TRP A 282 -15.99 -1.17 -8.88
C TRP A 282 -15.34 -2.52 -8.65
N GLY A 283 -14.22 -2.80 -9.33
CA GLY A 283 -13.58 -4.10 -9.27
C GLY A 283 -14.53 -5.24 -9.65
N THR A 284 -14.20 -6.43 -9.17
CA THR A 284 -15.12 -7.58 -9.18
C THR A 284 -15.25 -8.17 -7.77
N TYR A 285 -16.10 -9.17 -7.63
CA TYR A 285 -16.37 -9.83 -6.35
C TYR A 285 -16.03 -11.32 -6.44
N ALA A 286 -15.59 -11.89 -5.32
CA ALA A 286 -15.49 -13.33 -5.17
C ALA A 286 -16.89 -13.96 -5.27
N LYS A 287 -17.08 -14.89 -6.21
CA LYS A 287 -18.32 -15.62 -6.44
C LYS A 287 -18.13 -17.11 -6.13
N ALA A 288 -19.23 -17.86 -6.01
CA ALA A 288 -19.15 -19.32 -5.91
C ALA A 288 -18.39 -19.87 -7.13
N GLY A 289 -17.43 -20.78 -6.90
CA GLY A 289 -16.55 -21.32 -7.95
C GLY A 289 -15.43 -20.40 -8.45
N ARG A 290 -15.45 -19.10 -8.15
CA ARG A 290 -14.39 -18.14 -8.55
C ARG A 290 -14.11 -17.13 -7.44
N LYS A 291 -13.05 -17.37 -6.66
CA LYS A 291 -12.67 -16.49 -5.54
C LYS A 291 -11.70 -15.36 -5.92
N GLN A 292 -10.99 -15.48 -7.04
CA GLN A 292 -10.20 -14.38 -7.59
C GLN A 292 -11.12 -13.22 -7.98
N TYR A 293 -10.78 -12.02 -7.53
CA TYR A 293 -11.48 -10.79 -7.85
C TYR A 293 -10.49 -9.66 -8.17
N MET A 294 -10.97 -8.59 -8.80
CA MET A 294 -10.20 -7.38 -9.06
C MET A 294 -10.50 -6.36 -7.95
N PRO A 295 -9.52 -5.92 -7.14
CA PRO A 295 -9.73 -4.86 -6.16
C PRO A 295 -10.02 -3.51 -6.81
N HIS A 296 -10.61 -2.60 -6.04
CA HIS A 296 -10.97 -1.26 -6.52
C HIS A 296 -9.72 -0.38 -6.53
N TYR A 297 -9.58 0.48 -7.54
CA TYR A 297 -8.72 1.66 -7.43
C TYR A 297 -9.52 2.82 -6.82
N THR A 298 -9.14 3.22 -5.61
CA THR A 298 -9.66 4.44 -4.98
C THR A 298 -9.19 5.68 -5.74
N LYS A 299 -9.79 6.83 -5.45
CA LYS A 299 -9.37 8.14 -5.99
C LYS A 299 -7.88 8.39 -5.81
N GLU A 300 -7.34 8.01 -4.65
CA GLU A 300 -5.95 8.23 -4.26
C GLU A 300 -4.98 7.23 -4.92
N LYS A 301 -5.51 6.15 -5.50
CA LYS A 301 -4.71 5.10 -6.15
C LYS A 301 -4.71 5.21 -7.67
N MET A 302 -5.78 5.73 -8.28
CA MET A 302 -5.82 6.03 -9.70
C MET A 302 -6.81 7.14 -10.01
N SER A 303 -6.38 8.25 -10.61
CA SER A 303 -7.27 9.35 -10.99
C SER A 303 -8.06 9.05 -12.27
N ASP A 304 -9.09 9.84 -12.53
CA ASP A 304 -9.87 9.74 -13.78
C ASP A 304 -9.03 10.04 -15.02
N GLN A 305 -8.10 11.01 -14.93
CA GLN A 305 -7.16 11.30 -16.01
C GLN A 305 -6.25 10.10 -16.31
N GLN A 306 -5.82 9.35 -15.30
CA GLN A 306 -5.03 8.13 -15.50
C GLN A 306 -5.82 7.00 -16.19
N ILE A 307 -7.14 6.95 -16.01
CA ILE A 307 -8.00 6.05 -16.79
C ILE A 307 -8.05 6.52 -18.25
N GLU A 308 -8.14 7.82 -18.52
CA GLU A 308 -8.07 8.35 -19.88
C GLU A 308 -6.71 8.06 -20.55
N ASP A 309 -5.60 8.22 -19.81
CA ASP A 309 -4.26 7.83 -20.26
C ASP A 309 -4.21 6.35 -20.66
N LEU A 310 -4.74 5.46 -19.81
CA LEU A 310 -4.83 4.02 -20.07
C LEU A 310 -5.67 3.73 -21.33
N VAL A 311 -6.83 4.37 -21.47
CA VAL A 311 -7.70 4.18 -22.65
C VAL A 311 -7.03 4.67 -23.92
N ALA A 312 -6.27 5.77 -23.86
CA ALA A 312 -5.48 6.29 -24.99
C ALA A 312 -4.43 5.27 -25.45
N TYR A 313 -3.72 4.65 -24.50
CA TYR A 313 -2.78 3.57 -24.79
C TYR A 313 -3.45 2.34 -25.40
N ILE A 314 -4.54 1.87 -24.80
CA ILE A 314 -5.29 0.70 -25.29
C ILE A 314 -5.80 0.92 -26.72
N LYS A 315 -6.29 2.13 -27.05
CA LYS A 315 -6.67 2.48 -28.43
C LYS A 315 -5.50 2.46 -29.39
N THR A 316 -4.33 2.92 -28.95
CA THR A 316 -3.09 2.89 -29.74
C THR A 316 -2.66 1.44 -30.00
N LEU A 317 -2.66 0.60 -28.96
CA LEU A 317 -2.30 -0.80 -29.04
C LEU A 317 -3.25 -1.60 -29.96
N ALA A 318 -4.55 -1.30 -29.95
CA ALA A 318 -5.54 -1.93 -30.82
C ALA A 318 -5.34 -1.61 -32.32
N LYS A 319 -4.67 -0.50 -32.64
CA LYS A 319 -4.38 -0.03 -33.99
C LYS A 319 -3.04 -0.53 -34.55
N LYS A 320 -2.12 -1.04 -33.72
CA LYS A 320 -0.84 -1.58 -34.21
C LYS A 320 -1.09 -2.67 -35.28
N SER A 321 -0.45 -2.54 -36.44
CA SER A 321 -0.37 -3.59 -37.45
C SER A 321 0.48 -4.76 -36.92
N LYS A 322 0.29 -5.96 -37.46
CA LYS A 322 1.06 -7.15 -37.07
C LYS A 322 2.56 -6.91 -37.27
#